data_AF-A0A484Q1M5-F1
#
_entry.id   AF-A0A484Q1M5-F1
#
_cell.length_a   1.000
_cell.length_b   1.000
_cell.length_c   1.000
_cell.angle_alpha   90.00
_cell.angle_beta   90.00
_cell.angle_gamma   90.00
#
_symmetry.space_group_name_H-M   'P 1'
#
loop_
_entity.id
_entity.type
_entity.pdbx_description
1 polymer ?
#
loop_
_entity_poly.entity_id
_entity_poly.type
_entity_poly.pdbx_seq_one_letter_code
_entity_poly.pdbx_strand_id
1 'polypeptide(L)' 'MEDITPDDIDNDANLFGDGLGLDSVDALELGLALQKKYGITIDAETRAMRHHFATITNLSGFVASHRTG' A
#
# COMPACT_ATOMS: atom_id res chain seq x y z
N MET A 1 -12.71 17.67 9.27
CA MET A 1 -12.30 16.62 8.32
C MET A 1 -13.21 15.46 8.62
N GLU A 2 -13.84 14.86 7.61
CA GLU A 2 -14.48 13.56 7.82
C GLU A 2 -13.37 12.56 8.05
N ASP A 3 -13.38 11.91 9.21
CA ASP A 3 -12.46 10.83 9.52
C ASP A 3 -12.86 9.62 8.66
N ILE A 4 -12.06 9.31 7.64
CA ILE A 4 -12.17 8.03 6.92
C ILE A 4 -11.84 6.91 7.92
N THR A 5 -12.76 5.96 8.07
CA THR A 5 -12.50 4.74 8.84
C THR A 5 -11.95 3.64 7.91
N PRO A 6 -11.28 2.61 8.46
CA PRO A 6 -10.86 1.47 7.64
C PRO A 6 -12.03 0.77 6.92
N ASP A 7 -13.24 0.81 7.47
CA ASP A 7 -14.43 0.20 6.88
C ASP A 7 -14.97 1.01 5.68
N ASP A 8 -14.58 2.28 5.54
CA ASP A 8 -14.94 3.13 4.40
C ASP A 8 -14.00 2.95 3.20
N ILE A 9 -12.93 2.17 3.37
CA ILE A 9 -11.94 1.92 2.32
C ILE A 9 -12.35 0.69 1.50
N ASP A 10 -12.69 0.93 0.23
CA ASP A 10 -12.83 -0.15 -0.74
C ASP A 10 -11.46 -0.80 -1.02
N ASN A 11 -11.36 -2.10 -0.77
CA ASN A 11 -10.10 -2.84 -0.90
C ASN A 11 -9.56 -2.89 -2.33
N ASP A 12 -10.44 -2.75 -3.31
CA ASP A 12 -10.11 -2.82 -4.74
C ASP A 12 -10.01 -1.43 -5.38
N ALA A 13 -10.29 -0.36 -4.62
CA ALA A 13 -10.05 0.99 -5.08
C ALA A 13 -8.56 1.28 -5.24
N ASN A 14 -8.24 2.13 -6.22
CA ASN A 14 -6.87 2.59 -6.42
C ASN A 14 -6.41 3.39 -5.19
N LEU A 15 -5.24 3.08 -4.65
CA LEU A 15 -4.67 3.84 -3.52
C LEU A 15 -4.31 5.27 -3.94
N PHE A 16 -3.81 5.44 -5.16
CA PHE A 16 -3.34 6.71 -5.71
C PHE A 16 -4.30 7.27 -6.76
N GLY A 17 -4.31 8.59 -6.94
CA GLY A 17 -5.14 9.26 -7.94
C GLY A 17 -6.63 9.23 -7.57
N ASP A 18 -7.49 8.76 -8.48
CA ASP A 18 -8.95 8.89 -8.35
C ASP A 18 -9.63 7.96 -7.31
N GLY A 19 -8.87 7.12 -6.61
CA GLY A 19 -9.42 6.28 -5.53
C GLY A 19 -9.24 6.92 -4.15
N LEU A 20 -8.35 6.37 -3.33
CA LEU A 20 -8.06 6.85 -1.98
C LEU A 20 -7.29 8.19 -1.97
N GLY A 21 -6.84 8.68 -3.13
CA GLY A 21 -6.28 10.01 -3.27
C GLY A 21 -4.89 10.19 -2.67
N LEU A 22 -4.19 9.10 -2.34
CA LEU A 22 -2.84 9.19 -1.77
C LEU A 22 -1.89 9.87 -2.75
N ASP A 23 -0.96 10.64 -2.18
CA ASP A 23 0.07 11.34 -2.94
C ASP A 23 1.41 10.60 -2.91
N SER A 24 2.45 11.24 -3.47
CA SER A 24 3.80 10.65 -3.52
C SER A 24 4.50 10.60 -2.15
N VAL A 25 4.11 11.46 -1.20
CA VAL A 25 4.62 11.45 0.17
C VAL A 25 4.01 10.26 0.91
N ASP A 26 2.70 10.05 0.78
CA ASP A 26 1.99 8.92 1.38
C ASP A 26 2.56 7.57 0.88
N ALA A 27 2.89 7.48 -0.42
CA ALA A 27 3.53 6.29 -0.99
C ALA A 27 4.85 5.93 -0.28
N LEU A 28 5.65 6.95 0.00
CA LEU A 28 6.94 6.79 0.67
C LEU A 28 6.74 6.38 2.13
N GLU A 29 5.79 7.01 2.83
CA GLU A 29 5.45 6.66 4.20
C GLU A 29 4.91 5.23 4.33
N LEU A 30 4.05 4.80 3.40
CA LEU A 30 3.60 3.41 3.30
C LEU A 30 4.78 2.46 3.13
N GLY A 31 5.72 2.77 2.24
CA GLY A 31 6.91 1.94 2.04
C GLY A 31 7.78 1.82 3.29
N LEU A 32 8.01 2.94 3.98
CA LEU A 32 8.75 2.97 5.24
C LEU A 32 8.01 2.22 6.36
N ALA A 33 6.68 2.32 6.42
CA ALA A 33 5.86 1.61 7.39
C ALA A 33 5.95 0.09 7.20
N LEU A 34 5.90 -0.40 5.95
CA LEU A 34 6.06 -1.82 5.64
C LEU A 34 7.46 -2.33 5.99
N GLN A 35 8.50 -1.54 5.71
CA GLN A 35 9.87 -1.87 6.10
C GLN A 35 9.99 -2.00 7.63
N LYS A 36 9.50 -1.00 8.37
CA LYS A 36 9.57 -0.99 9.84
C LYS A 36 8.75 -2.10 10.49
N LYS A 37 7.56 -2.39 9.95
CA LYS A 37 6.61 -3.34 10.56
C LYS A 37 6.83 -4.79 10.15
N TYR A 38 7.24 -5.03 8.91
CA TYR A 38 7.33 -6.37 8.33
C TYR A 38 8.74 -6.71 7.82
N GLY A 39 9.71 -5.80 7.89
CA GLY A 39 11.06 -6.03 7.38
C GLY A 39 11.13 -6.11 5.85
N ILE A 40 10.08 -5.65 5.15
CA ILE A 40 10.00 -5.72 3.70
C ILE A 40 10.71 -4.51 3.10
N THR A 41 11.79 -4.76 2.33
CA THR A 41 12.46 -3.71 1.57
C THR A 41 11.77 -3.52 0.23
N ILE A 42 11.44 -2.28 -0.07
CA ILE A 42 10.72 -1.88 -1.27
C ILE A 42 11.67 -1.27 -2.28
N ASP A 43 11.66 -1.79 -3.50
CA ASP A 43 12.29 -1.18 -4.66
C ASP A 43 11.23 -0.48 -5.51
N ALA A 44 11.15 0.85 -5.34
CA ALA A 44 10.16 1.72 -5.96
C ALA A 44 10.27 1.80 -7.50
N GLU A 45 11.38 1.37 -8.10
CA GLU A 45 11.62 1.52 -9.54
C GLU A 45 11.00 0.39 -10.38
N THR A 46 10.57 -0.70 -9.76
CA THR A 46 10.07 -1.88 -10.48
C THR A 46 8.59 -1.75 -10.89
N ARG A 47 8.24 -2.27 -12.08
CA ARG A 47 6.83 -2.39 -12.51
C ARG A 47 5.97 -3.22 -11.55
N ALA A 48 6.58 -4.23 -10.93
CA ALA A 48 5.93 -5.09 -9.94
C ALA A 48 5.50 -4.29 -8.71
N MET A 49 6.32 -3.34 -8.28
CA MET A 49 6.03 -2.50 -7.12
C MET A 49 4.79 -1.63 -7.32
N ARG A 50 4.63 -1.02 -8.50
CA ARG A 50 3.41 -0.26 -8.84
C ARG A 50 2.15 -1.12 -8.80
N HIS A 51 2.25 -2.40 -9.14
CA HIS A 51 1.12 -3.33 -9.05
C HIS A 51 0.78 -3.66 -7.59
N HIS A 52 1.79 -3.97 -6.76
CA HIS A 52 1.58 -4.28 -5.34
C HIS A 52 0.96 -3.11 -4.56
N PHE A 53 1.26 -1.88 -4.95
CA PHE A 53 0.77 -0.66 -4.30
C PHE A 53 -0.49 -0.09 -4.97
N ALA A 54 -1.08 -0.79 -5.93
CA ALA A 54 -2.26 -0.27 -6.63
C ALA A 54 -3.51 -0.26 -5.74
N THR A 55 -3.73 -1.30 -4.92
CA THR A 55 -4.95 -1.49 -4.12
C THR A 55 -4.61 -2.13 -2.76
N ILE A 56 -5.52 -2.09 -1.79
CA ILE A 56 -5.35 -2.78 -0.49
C ILE A 56 -5.25 -4.30 -0.69
N THR A 57 -6.05 -4.86 -1.60
CA THR A 57 -5.98 -6.29 -1.96
C THR A 57 -4.58 -6.69 -2.41
N ASN A 58 -3.96 -5.94 -3.32
CA ASN A 58 -2.62 -6.24 -3.81
C ASN A 58 -1.55 -6.06 -2.73
N LEU A 59 -1.68 -5.00 -1.92
CA LEU A 59 -0.72 -4.67 -0.87
C LEU A 59 -0.73 -5.72 0.23
N SER A 60 -1.91 -6.13 0.68
CA SER A 60 -2.07 -7.17 1.69
C SER A 60 -1.56 -8.52 1.20
N GLY A 61 -1.80 -8.88 -0.07
CA GLY A 61 -1.25 -10.08 -0.69
C GLY A 61 0.28 -10.07 -0.74
N PHE A 62 0.88 -8.92 -1.09
CA PHE A 62 2.33 -8.73 -1.07
C PHE A 62 2.91 -8.88 0.35
N VAL A 63 2.26 -8.27 1.35
CA VAL A 63 2.69 -8.43 2.75
C VAL A 63 2.55 -9.88 3.20
N ALA A 64 1.45 -10.55 2.86
CA ALA A 64 1.23 -11.95 3.23
C ALA A 64 2.28 -12.89 2.64
N SER A 65 2.69 -12.68 1.39
CA SER A 65 3.71 -13.52 0.73
C SER A 65 5.12 -13.37 1.34
N HIS A 66 5.42 -12.23 1.97
CA HIS A 66 6.70 -11.97 2.62
C HIS A 66 6.71 -12.33 4.11
N ARG A 67 5.54 -12.59 4.69
CA ARG A 67 5.37 -12.96 6.10
C ARG A 67 5.50 -14.46 6.35
N THR A 68 6.05 -15.25 5.42
CA THR A 68 6.26 -16.69 5.62
C THR A 68 7.02 -16.95 6.92
N GLY A 69 6.25 -17.44 7.89
CA GLY A 69 6.64 -18.02 9.17
C GLY A 69 5.67 -19.16 9.46
#